data_AF-A0A1D8G8D1-F1
#
_entry.id   AF-A0A1D8G8D1-F1
#
_cell.length_a   1.000
_cell.length_b   1.000
_cell.length_c   1.000
_cell.angle_alpha   90.00
_cell.angle_beta   90.00
_cell.angle_gamma   90.00
#
_symmetry.space_group_name_H-M   'P 1'
#
loop_
_entity.id
_entity.type
_entity.pdbx_description
1 polymer ?
#
loop_
_entity_poly.entity_id
_entity_poly.type
_entity_poly.pdbx_seq_one_letter_code
_entity_poly.pdbx_strand_id
1 'polypeptide(L)'
;MSSAGAIHRLVVYADACASGTLDMAAKTRMRSAMYGAFGEAYASIGVEPGQIHQEDRGDGILAALRPDVPPTLMVGRWLDTLYECLREHNAGRDPRLRLRVGMNAGLVLDDGAGLVGRAVDLACRLCDSATAKAVMARATDADLLVVVSGWLYDNVVSEGGRYVEPAHYRPARVSAKETDETAWFHIPKRPAPPLPGDPGGDPSGTAGDRPGAAPTGGGPSTGGGPPPRTAEAPPTAVRRYRAGGDLQVFEGNTINGGFTGIRKDRDGGERA
;
A
#
# COMPACT_ATOMS: atom_id res chain seq x y z
N MET A 1 -8.75 -24.96 -1.94
CA MET A 1 -9.39 -24.02 -2.89
C MET A 1 -8.45 -23.84 -4.06
N SER A 2 -8.95 -24.01 -5.29
CA SER A 2 -8.15 -23.81 -6.50
C SER A 2 -7.80 -22.33 -6.64
N SER A 3 -6.56 -21.99 -6.97
CA SER A 3 -6.16 -20.62 -7.32
C SER A 3 -6.58 -20.22 -8.74
N ALA A 4 -7.28 -21.11 -9.47
CA ALA A 4 -7.82 -20.79 -10.79
C ALA A 4 -8.76 -19.58 -10.70
N GLY A 5 -8.38 -18.48 -11.34
CA GLY A 5 -9.12 -17.21 -11.35
C GLY A 5 -8.60 -16.13 -10.40
N ALA A 6 -7.68 -16.44 -9.49
CA ALA A 6 -7.04 -15.43 -8.66
C ALA A 6 -6.07 -14.58 -9.50
N ILE A 7 -6.19 -13.26 -9.41
CA ILE A 7 -5.35 -12.31 -10.14
C ILE A 7 -4.63 -11.37 -9.17
N HIS A 8 -3.45 -10.91 -9.57
CA HIS A 8 -2.70 -9.96 -8.75
C HIS A 8 -3.36 -8.58 -8.81
N ARG A 9 -3.83 -8.07 -7.66
CA ARG A 9 -4.53 -6.78 -7.56
C ARG A 9 -3.96 -5.98 -6.40
N LEU A 10 -4.02 -4.66 -6.53
CA LEU A 10 -3.87 -3.77 -5.39
C LEU A 10 -5.19 -3.77 -4.60
N VAL A 11 -5.09 -4.00 -3.30
CA VAL A 11 -6.20 -4.01 -2.34
C VAL A 11 -6.06 -2.83 -1.41
N VAL A 12 -7.19 -2.16 -1.17
CA VAL A 12 -7.33 -1.06 -0.23
C VAL A 12 -8.42 -1.44 0.75
N TYR A 13 -8.12 -1.38 2.05
CA TYR A 13 -9.13 -1.45 3.09
C TYR A 13 -9.07 -0.17 3.91
N ALA A 14 -10.22 0.44 4.14
CA ALA A 14 -10.33 1.66 4.92
C ALA A 14 -11.42 1.54 5.97
N ASP A 15 -11.23 2.20 7.10
CA ASP A 15 -12.18 2.22 8.22
C ASP A 15 -12.20 3.58 8.90
N ALA A 16 -13.39 3.98 9.36
CA ALA A 16 -13.61 5.20 10.12
C ALA A 16 -13.27 5.02 11.61
N CYS A 17 -12.44 5.91 12.14
CA CYS A 17 -12.07 5.89 13.55
C CYS A 17 -13.29 6.21 14.44
N ALA A 18 -13.49 5.41 15.49
CA ALA A 18 -14.52 5.62 16.52
C ALA A 18 -15.97 5.66 15.99
N SER A 19 -16.25 5.03 14.85
CA SER A 19 -17.61 4.86 14.29
C SER A 19 -18.63 4.26 15.27
N GLY A 20 -18.17 3.37 16.16
CA GLY A 20 -18.99 2.65 17.14
C GLY A 20 -19.69 3.56 18.15
N THR A 21 -19.18 4.76 18.38
CA THR A 21 -19.78 5.74 19.32
C THR A 21 -20.78 6.68 18.66
N LEU A 22 -20.95 6.59 17.34
CA LEU A 22 -21.83 7.48 16.59
C LEU A 22 -23.29 7.01 16.61
N ASP A 23 -24.21 7.97 16.70
CA ASP A 23 -25.63 7.73 16.47
C ASP A 23 -25.93 7.44 14.98
N MET A 24 -27.17 7.03 14.67
CA MET A 24 -27.55 6.67 13.30
C MET A 24 -27.41 7.82 12.29
N ALA A 25 -27.69 9.06 12.69
CA ALA A 25 -27.60 10.21 11.80
C ALA A 25 -26.13 10.56 11.51
N ALA A 26 -25.27 10.48 12.53
CA ALA A 26 -23.83 10.66 12.41
C ALA A 26 -23.20 9.55 11.56
N LYS A 27 -23.61 8.27 11.73
CA LYS A 27 -23.16 7.16 10.87
C LYS A 27 -23.52 7.37 9.41
N THR A 28 -24.74 7.83 9.11
CA THR A 28 -25.16 8.11 7.72
C THR A 28 -24.33 9.25 7.10
N ARG A 29 -24.09 10.33 7.85
CA ARG A 29 -23.24 11.45 7.39
C ARG A 29 -21.79 11.01 7.16
N MET A 30 -21.22 10.27 8.11
CA MET A 30 -19.88 9.68 8.04
C MET A 30 -19.74 8.82 6.77
N ARG A 31 -20.69 7.91 6.53
CA ARG A 31 -20.71 7.06 5.34
C ARG A 31 -20.76 7.88 4.06
N SER A 32 -21.70 8.82 3.96
CA SER A 32 -21.83 9.68 2.78
C SER A 32 -20.54 10.44 2.48
N ALA A 33 -19.86 10.95 3.51
CA ALA A 33 -18.61 11.68 3.37
C ALA A 33 -17.45 10.76 2.96
N MET A 34 -17.33 9.57 3.57
CA MET A 34 -16.30 8.59 3.23
C MET A 34 -16.44 8.11 1.78
N TYR A 35 -17.65 7.70 1.35
CA TYR A 35 -17.87 7.27 -0.03
C TYR A 35 -17.68 8.38 -1.05
N GLY A 36 -18.11 9.61 -0.72
CA GLY A 36 -17.87 10.78 -1.57
C GLY A 36 -16.37 11.05 -1.75
N ALA A 37 -15.60 11.07 -0.66
CA ALA A 37 -14.15 11.30 -0.70
C ALA A 37 -13.40 10.21 -1.49
N PHE A 38 -13.81 8.93 -1.33
CA PHE A 38 -13.26 7.83 -2.13
C PHE A 38 -13.60 7.98 -3.62
N GLY A 39 -14.83 8.34 -3.96
CA GLY A 39 -15.27 8.59 -5.32
C GLY A 39 -14.45 9.69 -6.01
N GLU A 40 -14.28 10.83 -5.36
CA GLU A 40 -13.44 11.93 -5.85
C GLU A 40 -11.98 11.50 -6.02
N ALA A 41 -11.44 10.75 -5.06
CA ALA A 41 -10.08 10.22 -5.16
C ALA A 41 -9.91 9.26 -6.35
N TYR A 42 -10.87 8.38 -6.63
CA TYR A 42 -10.85 7.51 -7.82
C TYR A 42 -10.95 8.31 -9.11
N ALA A 43 -11.86 9.29 -9.18
CA ALA A 43 -12.00 10.17 -10.34
C ALA A 43 -10.70 10.93 -10.64
N SER A 44 -9.96 11.35 -9.59
CA SER A 44 -8.69 12.05 -9.73
C SER A 44 -7.62 11.25 -10.48
N ILE A 45 -7.68 9.92 -10.44
CA ILE A 45 -6.73 9.04 -11.12
C ILE A 45 -7.33 8.37 -12.37
N GLY A 46 -8.50 8.83 -12.80
CA GLY A 46 -9.17 8.33 -14.01
C GLY A 46 -9.68 6.89 -13.88
N VAL A 47 -10.00 6.44 -12.66
CA VAL A 47 -10.63 5.14 -12.43
C VAL A 47 -12.11 5.26 -12.75
N GLU A 48 -12.51 4.63 -13.85
CA GLU A 48 -13.89 4.56 -14.32
C GLU A 48 -14.70 3.49 -13.57
N PRO A 49 -16.04 3.57 -13.58
CA PRO A 49 -16.90 2.50 -13.09
C PRO A 49 -16.52 1.14 -13.69
N GLY A 50 -16.38 0.12 -12.84
CA GLY A 50 -15.93 -1.22 -13.24
C GLY A 50 -14.42 -1.42 -13.28
N GLN A 51 -13.61 -0.37 -13.10
CA GLN A 51 -12.16 -0.51 -12.89
C GLN A 51 -11.75 -0.84 -11.45
N ILE A 52 -12.73 -0.81 -10.56
CA ILE A 52 -12.61 -1.11 -9.15
C ILE A 52 -13.76 -2.03 -8.75
N HIS A 53 -13.43 -3.06 -7.98
CA HIS A 53 -14.41 -3.78 -7.19
C HIS A 53 -14.42 -3.18 -5.80
N GLN A 54 -15.58 -2.72 -5.33
CA GLN A 54 -15.72 -2.09 -4.02
C GLN A 54 -16.87 -2.72 -3.25
N GLU A 55 -16.60 -3.08 -2.00
CA GLU A 55 -17.55 -3.64 -1.05
C GLU A 55 -17.80 -2.67 0.10
N ASP A 56 -19.07 -2.61 0.52
CA ASP A 56 -19.49 -1.90 1.71
C ASP A 56 -19.21 -2.73 2.96
N ARG A 57 -18.55 -2.12 3.95
CA ARG A 57 -18.25 -2.73 5.25
C ARG A 57 -18.86 -1.97 6.42
N GLY A 58 -19.88 -1.15 6.18
CA GLY A 58 -20.58 -0.36 7.19
C GLY A 58 -19.86 0.95 7.51
N ASP A 59 -18.81 0.88 8.31
CA ASP A 59 -17.93 2.01 8.63
C ASP A 59 -16.63 2.02 7.82
N GLY A 60 -16.45 1.01 6.98
CA GLY A 60 -15.30 0.88 6.10
C GLY A 60 -15.63 0.58 4.63
N ILE A 61 -14.57 0.56 3.84
CA ILE A 61 -14.56 0.21 2.42
C ILE A 61 -13.50 -0.86 2.20
N LEU A 62 -13.86 -1.94 1.53
CA LEU A 62 -12.89 -2.87 0.95
C LEU A 62 -12.92 -2.72 -0.57
N ALA A 63 -11.77 -2.48 -1.18
CA ALA A 63 -11.66 -2.34 -2.61
C ALA A 63 -10.48 -3.13 -3.17
N ALA A 64 -10.66 -3.69 -4.37
CA ALA A 64 -9.58 -4.21 -5.18
C ALA A 64 -9.60 -3.54 -6.55
N LEU A 65 -8.45 -3.03 -6.98
CA LEU A 65 -8.30 -2.40 -8.29
C LEU A 65 -8.05 -3.45 -9.35
N ARG A 66 -8.49 -3.19 -10.58
CA ARG A 66 -8.07 -4.03 -11.70
C ARG A 66 -6.54 -3.96 -11.90
N PRO A 67 -5.93 -5.00 -12.48
CA PRO A 67 -4.47 -5.05 -12.68
C PRO A 67 -3.91 -3.97 -13.61
N ASP A 68 -4.74 -3.34 -14.43
CA ASP A 68 -4.34 -2.26 -15.35
C ASP A 68 -4.26 -0.88 -14.70
N VAL A 69 -4.72 -0.73 -13.45
CA VAL A 69 -4.56 0.53 -12.71
C VAL A 69 -3.17 0.56 -12.04
N PRO A 70 -2.30 1.53 -12.37
CA PRO A 70 -0.97 1.61 -11.78
C PRO A 70 -1.02 1.86 -10.26
N PRO A 71 -0.36 1.03 -9.43
CA PRO A 71 -0.30 1.24 -7.98
C PRO A 71 0.29 2.60 -7.56
N THR A 72 1.17 3.18 -8.38
CA THR A 72 1.77 4.51 -8.15
C THR A 72 0.74 5.63 -8.12
N LEU A 73 -0.35 5.52 -8.89
CA LEU A 73 -1.45 6.50 -8.83
C LEU A 73 -2.20 6.42 -7.49
N MET A 74 -2.33 5.21 -6.94
CA MET A 74 -3.01 4.95 -5.69
C MET A 74 -2.21 5.43 -4.48
N VAL A 75 -0.91 5.16 -4.43
CA VAL A 75 -0.04 5.66 -3.34
C VAL A 75 0.38 7.13 -3.51
N GLY A 76 0.04 7.76 -4.64
CA GLY A 76 0.32 9.16 -4.92
C GLY A 76 -0.96 10.00 -4.97
N ARG A 77 -1.41 10.34 -6.18
CA ARG A 77 -2.51 11.31 -6.42
C ARG A 77 -3.82 10.93 -5.74
N TRP A 78 -4.17 9.64 -5.66
CA TRP A 78 -5.37 9.19 -4.97
C TRP A 78 -5.33 9.53 -3.47
N LEU A 79 -4.19 9.25 -2.81
CA LEU A 79 -3.99 9.57 -1.39
C LEU A 79 -4.00 11.08 -1.13
N ASP A 80 -3.35 11.86 -1.99
CA ASP A 80 -3.33 13.33 -1.91
C ASP A 80 -4.76 13.89 -2.03
N THR A 81 -5.55 13.38 -3.00
CA THR A 81 -6.94 13.80 -3.19
C THR A 81 -7.82 13.39 -2.02
N LEU A 82 -7.69 12.15 -1.52
CA LEU A 82 -8.44 11.67 -0.35
C LEU A 82 -8.15 12.54 0.88
N TYR A 83 -6.90 12.91 1.10
CA TYR A 83 -6.50 13.83 2.17
C TYR A 83 -7.19 15.20 2.02
N GLU A 84 -7.18 15.79 0.83
CA GLU A 84 -7.81 17.09 0.58
C GLU A 84 -9.34 17.03 0.79
N CYS A 85 -10.00 15.99 0.29
CA CYS A 85 -11.44 15.79 0.51
C CYS A 85 -11.78 15.69 2.00
N LEU A 86 -10.97 14.99 2.80
CA LEU A 86 -11.15 14.91 4.25
C LEU A 86 -10.93 16.27 4.93
N ARG A 87 -9.88 17.00 4.53
CA ARG A 87 -9.56 18.34 5.04
C ARG A 87 -10.72 19.31 4.80
N GLU A 88 -11.26 19.32 3.58
CA GLU A 88 -12.40 20.15 3.20
C GLU A 88 -13.67 19.75 3.95
N HIS A 89 -13.94 18.43 4.04
CA HIS A 89 -15.09 17.93 4.78
C HIS A 89 -15.03 18.35 6.25
N ASN A 90 -13.87 18.22 6.89
CA ASN A 90 -13.68 18.47 8.31
C ASN A 90 -13.56 19.95 8.69
N ALA A 91 -13.49 20.86 7.74
CA ALA A 91 -13.38 22.29 8.01
C ALA A 91 -14.55 22.78 8.89
N GLY A 92 -14.24 23.21 10.11
CA GLY A 92 -15.22 23.70 11.08
C GLY A 92 -16.14 22.64 11.68
N ARG A 93 -15.82 21.34 11.55
CA ARG A 93 -16.62 20.24 12.09
C ARG A 93 -15.98 19.57 13.30
N ASP A 94 -16.83 19.18 14.24
CA ASP A 94 -16.50 18.32 15.37
C ASP A 94 -17.69 17.37 15.65
N PRO A 95 -17.50 16.05 15.73
CA PRO A 95 -16.25 15.32 15.49
C PRO A 95 -15.80 15.36 14.02
N ARG A 96 -14.48 15.36 13.81
CA ARG A 96 -13.86 15.20 12.49
C ARG A 96 -14.00 13.75 12.00
N LEU A 97 -14.21 13.57 10.69
CA LEU A 97 -14.09 12.28 10.02
C LEU A 97 -12.61 11.92 9.90
N ARG A 98 -12.21 10.84 10.56
CA ARG A 98 -10.83 10.35 10.57
C ARG A 98 -10.77 8.92 10.06
N LEU A 99 -9.90 8.64 9.11
CA LEU A 99 -9.79 7.34 8.44
C LEU A 99 -8.42 6.69 8.68
N ARG A 100 -8.43 5.36 8.78
CA ARG A 100 -7.26 4.51 8.60
C ARG A 100 -7.40 3.79 7.27
N VAL A 101 -6.30 3.64 6.54
CA VAL A 101 -6.25 2.94 5.26
C VAL A 101 -5.09 1.94 5.28
N GLY A 102 -5.38 0.66 5.07
CA GLY A 102 -4.42 -0.39 4.81
C GLY A 102 -4.34 -0.69 3.32
N MET A 103 -3.14 -0.79 2.76
CA MET A 103 -2.93 -1.15 1.36
C MET A 103 -1.93 -2.30 1.22
N ASN A 104 -2.25 -3.23 0.34
CA ASN A 104 -1.37 -4.32 -0.03
C ASN A 104 -1.67 -4.79 -1.46
N ALA A 105 -0.73 -5.45 -2.12
CA ALA A 105 -0.99 -6.11 -3.39
C ALA A 105 -0.70 -7.61 -3.32
N GLY A 106 -1.42 -8.39 -4.12
CA GLY A 106 -1.23 -9.83 -4.19
C GLY A 106 -2.38 -10.52 -4.90
N LEU A 107 -2.39 -11.85 -4.85
CA LEU A 107 -3.48 -12.65 -5.44
C LEU A 107 -4.80 -12.43 -4.70
N VAL A 108 -5.82 -12.09 -5.47
CA VAL A 108 -7.20 -11.90 -5.02
C VAL A 108 -8.12 -12.66 -5.96
N LEU A 109 -9.03 -13.44 -5.37
CA LEU A 109 -10.16 -14.06 -6.05
C LEU A 109 -11.42 -13.26 -5.71
N ASP A 110 -12.22 -12.97 -6.72
CA ASP A 110 -13.61 -12.56 -6.52
C ASP A 110 -14.47 -13.82 -6.71
N ASP A 111 -15.14 -14.27 -5.65
CA ASP A 111 -15.97 -15.48 -5.67
C ASP A 111 -17.45 -15.19 -5.97
N GLY A 112 -17.79 -13.95 -6.34
CA GLY A 112 -19.14 -13.48 -6.59
C GLY A 112 -19.91 -13.07 -5.33
N ALA A 113 -19.47 -13.50 -4.14
CA ALA A 113 -19.96 -13.01 -2.85
C ALA A 113 -19.03 -11.92 -2.27
N GLY A 114 -17.74 -11.97 -2.60
CA GLY A 114 -16.78 -10.91 -2.33
C GLY A 114 -15.33 -11.28 -2.61
N LEU A 115 -14.43 -10.42 -2.16
CA LEU A 115 -12.99 -10.56 -2.34
C LEU A 115 -12.37 -11.50 -1.30
N VAL A 116 -11.64 -12.49 -1.78
CA VAL A 116 -10.94 -13.49 -0.97
C VAL A 116 -9.47 -13.55 -1.36
N GLY A 117 -8.59 -13.54 -0.35
CA GLY A 117 -7.16 -13.79 -0.56
C GLY A 117 -6.30 -13.22 0.55
N ARG A 118 -5.07 -13.73 0.66
CA ARG A 118 -4.11 -13.23 1.66
C ARG A 118 -3.82 -11.74 1.51
N ALA A 119 -3.93 -11.20 0.29
CA ALA A 119 -3.74 -9.78 0.06
C ALA A 119 -4.83 -8.93 0.72
N VAL A 120 -6.09 -9.42 0.68
CA VAL A 120 -7.24 -8.84 1.36
C VAL A 120 -7.04 -8.91 2.87
N ASP A 121 -6.72 -10.09 3.39
CA ASP A 121 -6.49 -10.29 4.82
C ASP A 121 -5.41 -9.34 5.36
N LEU A 122 -4.29 -9.20 4.63
CA LEU A 122 -3.21 -8.32 5.04
C LEU A 122 -3.65 -6.85 5.04
N ALA A 123 -4.30 -6.36 3.98
CA ALA A 123 -4.79 -4.97 3.93
C ALA A 123 -5.72 -4.66 5.11
N CYS A 124 -6.65 -5.56 5.45
CA CYS A 124 -7.52 -5.40 6.62
C CYS A 124 -6.71 -5.36 7.92
N ARG A 125 -5.77 -6.30 8.11
CA ARG A 125 -4.95 -6.40 9.33
C ARG A 125 -4.01 -5.21 9.51
N LEU A 126 -3.50 -4.62 8.43
CA LEU A 126 -2.68 -3.40 8.48
C LEU A 126 -3.49 -2.23 9.04
N CYS A 127 -4.69 -2.00 8.49
CA CYS A 127 -5.61 -0.95 8.92
C CYS A 127 -6.05 -1.12 10.38
N ASP A 128 -6.37 -2.35 10.78
CA ASP A 128 -6.92 -2.66 12.11
C ASP A 128 -5.86 -2.93 13.20
N SER A 129 -4.58 -2.86 12.84
CA SER A 129 -3.48 -3.16 13.74
C SER A 129 -3.48 -2.28 14.99
N ALA A 130 -2.98 -2.84 16.10
CA ALA A 130 -2.79 -2.07 17.35
C ALA A 130 -1.87 -0.86 17.12
N THR A 131 -0.83 -1.04 16.31
CA THR A 131 0.09 0.04 15.91
C THR A 131 -0.65 1.16 15.16
N ALA A 132 -1.49 0.84 14.16
CA ALA A 132 -2.25 1.86 13.43
C ALA A 132 -3.23 2.62 14.34
N LYS A 133 -3.90 1.92 15.25
CA LYS A 133 -4.79 2.53 16.25
C LYS A 133 -4.01 3.46 17.18
N ALA A 134 -2.84 3.05 17.66
CA ALA A 134 -1.99 3.86 18.52
C ALA A 134 -1.44 5.11 17.81
N VAL A 135 -1.02 5.00 16.55
CA VAL A 135 -0.58 6.15 15.73
C VAL A 135 -1.71 7.17 15.62
N MET A 136 -2.93 6.75 15.29
CA MET A 136 -4.08 7.66 15.20
C MET A 136 -4.50 8.24 16.56
N ALA A 137 -4.33 7.50 17.66
CA ALA A 137 -4.58 8.05 19.00
C ALA A 137 -3.58 9.16 19.37
N ARG A 138 -2.31 9.04 18.94
CA ARG A 138 -1.25 10.02 19.19
C ARG A 138 -1.31 11.22 18.24
N ALA A 139 -1.72 11.01 17.00
CA ALA A 139 -1.87 12.06 15.98
C ALA A 139 -3.30 12.62 15.96
N THR A 140 -3.72 13.29 17.04
CA THR A 140 -5.10 13.81 17.20
C THR A 140 -5.48 14.86 16.16
N ASP A 141 -4.48 15.49 15.54
CA ASP A 141 -4.61 16.47 14.47
C ASP A 141 -4.78 15.85 13.08
N ALA A 142 -4.46 14.55 12.91
CA ALA A 142 -4.48 13.85 11.64
C ALA A 142 -5.86 13.24 11.31
N ASP A 143 -6.31 13.45 10.08
CA ASP A 143 -7.55 12.87 9.52
C ASP A 143 -7.33 11.57 8.75
N LEU A 144 -6.10 11.30 8.32
CA LEU A 144 -5.79 10.16 7.47
C LEU A 144 -4.49 9.50 7.90
N LEU A 145 -4.55 8.22 8.21
CA LEU A 145 -3.39 7.33 8.33
C LEU A 145 -3.39 6.32 7.20
N VAL A 146 -2.25 6.16 6.55
CA VAL A 146 -2.00 5.16 5.52
C VAL A 146 -0.98 4.15 6.04
N VAL A 147 -1.26 2.87 5.86
CA VAL A 147 -0.37 1.77 6.21
C VAL A 147 -0.23 0.87 5.00
N VAL A 148 0.98 0.76 4.45
CA VAL A 148 1.28 -0.10 3.30
C VAL A 148 2.10 -1.31 3.74
N SER A 149 1.92 -2.44 3.06
CA SER A 149 2.74 -3.64 3.30
C SER A 149 4.22 -3.39 2.96
N GLY A 150 5.11 -4.25 3.46
CA GLY A 150 6.54 -4.18 3.11
C GLY A 150 6.74 -4.32 1.61
N TRP A 151 6.06 -5.29 0.99
CA TRP A 151 6.11 -5.48 -0.46
C TRP A 151 5.69 -4.23 -1.24
N LEU A 152 4.57 -3.60 -0.86
CA LEU A 152 4.07 -2.41 -1.57
C LEU A 152 5.01 -1.21 -1.38
N TYR A 153 5.64 -1.10 -0.21
CA TYR A 153 6.65 -0.08 -0.02
C TYR A 153 7.86 -0.31 -0.92
N ASP A 154 8.49 -1.49 -0.81
CA ASP A 154 9.76 -1.80 -1.47
C ASP A 154 9.67 -1.76 -2.99
N ASN A 155 8.50 -2.03 -3.58
CA ASN A 155 8.31 -2.14 -5.03
C ASN A 155 7.57 -0.96 -5.68
N VAL A 156 6.96 -0.06 -4.88
CA VAL A 156 6.14 1.03 -5.43
C VAL A 156 6.44 2.34 -4.73
N VAL A 157 6.35 2.38 -3.40
CA VAL A 157 6.55 3.64 -2.66
C VAL A 157 8.01 4.08 -2.69
N SER A 158 8.95 3.16 -2.56
CA SER A 158 10.40 3.41 -2.52
C SER A 158 10.93 4.12 -3.79
N GLU A 159 10.34 3.81 -4.94
CA GLU A 159 10.64 4.45 -6.24
C GLU A 159 10.24 5.93 -6.27
N GLY A 160 9.33 6.33 -5.37
CA GLY A 160 8.84 7.70 -5.27
C GLY A 160 8.03 8.13 -6.49
N GLY A 161 8.10 9.42 -6.80
CA GLY A 161 7.40 10.03 -7.93
C GLY A 161 6.53 11.21 -7.51
N ARG A 162 5.71 11.69 -8.43
CA ARG A 162 4.83 12.82 -8.15
C ARG A 162 3.83 12.41 -7.06
N TYR A 163 3.74 13.21 -6.00
CA TYR A 163 2.91 12.99 -4.80
C TYR A 163 3.38 11.87 -3.85
N VAL A 164 4.52 11.22 -4.12
CA VAL A 164 5.03 10.13 -3.29
C VAL A 164 6.36 10.55 -2.68
N GLU A 165 6.39 10.67 -1.35
CA GLU A 165 7.58 11.03 -0.58
C GLU A 165 8.01 9.82 0.28
N PRO A 166 8.90 8.95 -0.22
CA PRO A 166 9.23 7.70 0.46
C PRO A 166 9.81 7.91 1.86
N ALA A 167 10.51 9.02 2.07
CA ALA A 167 11.10 9.42 3.34
C ALA A 167 10.07 9.78 4.42
N HIS A 168 8.81 10.05 4.04
CA HIS A 168 7.72 10.35 4.97
C HIS A 168 6.97 9.09 5.46
N TYR A 169 7.40 7.91 5.02
CA TYR A 169 6.93 6.63 5.52
C TYR A 169 7.89 6.13 6.60
N ARG A 170 7.34 5.59 7.70
CA ARG A 170 8.13 4.97 8.77
C ARG A 170 7.80 3.50 8.94
N PRO A 171 8.80 2.62 9.04
CA PRO A 171 8.57 1.20 9.24
C PRO A 171 8.21 0.91 10.70
N ALA A 172 7.24 0.03 10.92
CA ALA A 172 6.95 -0.56 12.22
C ALA A 172 6.41 -1.99 12.06
N ARG A 173 6.63 -2.83 13.07
CA ARG A 173 6.11 -4.20 13.07
C ARG A 173 4.60 -4.19 13.32
N VAL A 174 3.88 -4.97 12.51
CA VAL A 174 2.46 -5.25 12.68
C VAL A 174 2.32 -6.74 12.98
N SER A 175 2.01 -7.04 14.24
CA SER A 175 1.70 -8.38 14.69
C SER A 175 0.19 -8.51 14.91
N ALA A 176 -0.49 -9.24 14.03
CA ALA A 176 -1.94 -9.43 14.08
C ALA A 176 -2.35 -10.79 13.50
N LYS A 177 -2.95 -11.63 14.35
CA LYS A 177 -3.27 -13.05 14.04
C LYS A 177 -2.02 -13.78 13.53
N GLU A 178 -2.07 -14.30 12.30
CA GLU A 178 -0.97 -15.00 11.62
C GLU A 178 -0.03 -14.04 10.86
N THR A 179 -0.13 -12.73 11.11
CA THR A 179 0.70 -11.71 10.44
C THR A 179 1.77 -11.25 11.40
N ASP A 180 3.01 -11.30 10.97
CA ASP A 180 4.15 -10.67 11.63
C ASP A 180 5.06 -10.06 10.56
N GLU A 181 4.70 -8.87 10.08
CA GLU A 181 5.39 -8.19 8.97
C GLU A 181 5.81 -6.77 9.37
N THR A 182 6.84 -6.27 8.71
CA THR A 182 7.17 -4.84 8.75
C THR A 182 6.26 -4.11 7.77
N ALA A 183 5.47 -3.18 8.28
CA ALA A 183 4.61 -2.31 7.49
C ALA A 183 5.10 -0.87 7.57
N TRP A 184 4.67 -0.04 6.62
CA TRP A 184 5.12 1.34 6.51
C TRP A 184 3.96 2.30 6.72
N PHE A 185 4.11 3.18 7.69
CA PHE A 185 3.09 4.11 8.16
C PHE A 185 3.35 5.49 7.56
N HIS A 186 2.28 6.17 7.14
CA HIS A 186 2.35 7.51 6.56
C HIS A 186 1.12 8.34 6.95
N ILE A 187 1.36 9.60 7.31
CA ILE A 187 0.32 10.61 7.48
C ILE A 187 0.61 11.70 6.45
N PRO A 188 -0.30 11.95 5.49
CA PRO A 188 -0.08 12.97 4.47
C PRO A 188 0.24 14.35 5.06
N LYS A 189 1.12 15.09 4.37
CA LYS A 189 1.63 16.42 4.78
C LYS A 189 2.34 16.45 6.14
N ARG A 190 2.76 15.31 6.67
CA ARG A 190 3.58 15.19 7.88
C ARG A 190 4.90 14.50 7.55
N PRO A 191 6.06 15.03 8.00
CA PRO A 191 7.36 14.41 7.73
C PRO A 191 7.53 13.00 8.31
N ALA A 192 6.84 12.72 9.43
CA ALA A 192 6.90 11.43 10.11
C ALA A 192 5.64 11.19 10.95
N PRO A 193 4.99 10.01 10.85
CA PRO A 193 3.94 9.62 11.79
C PRO A 193 4.54 9.33 13.17
N PRO A 194 3.82 9.63 14.28
CA PRO A 194 4.27 9.32 15.63
C PRO A 194 4.04 7.83 15.94
N LEU A 195 5.10 7.02 15.88
CA LEU A 195 5.04 5.60 16.15
C LEU A 195 5.03 5.31 17.67
N PRO A 196 4.45 4.19 18.11
CA PRO A 196 4.59 3.73 19.49
C PRO A 196 6.07 3.56 19.86
N GLY A 197 6.46 4.05 21.04
CA GLY A 197 7.85 4.04 21.50
C GLY A 197 8.66 5.30 21.18
N ASP A 198 8.13 6.22 20.35
CA ASP A 198 8.76 7.53 20.18
C ASP A 198 8.66 8.35 21.48
N PRO A 199 9.75 9.00 21.93
CA PRO A 199 9.70 9.91 23.06
C PRO A 199 8.82 11.11 22.73
N GLY A 200 7.79 11.36 23.56
CA GLY A 200 6.94 12.56 23.48
C GLY A 200 5.46 12.35 23.09
N GLY A 201 4.87 11.16 23.26
CA GLY A 201 3.46 10.95 22.89
C GLY A 201 2.61 10.09 23.83
N ASP A 202 3.00 9.93 25.09
CA ASP A 202 2.12 9.33 26.10
C ASP A 202 1.56 10.41 27.03
N PRO A 203 0.23 10.55 27.18
CA PRO A 203 -0.33 11.17 28.36
C PRO A 203 -0.28 10.14 29.50
N SER A 204 0.61 10.40 30.47
CA SER A 204 0.70 9.77 31.80
C SER A 204 1.19 8.31 31.89
N GLY A 205 2.40 8.16 32.45
CA GLY A 205 2.88 6.91 33.04
C GLY A 205 4.21 7.14 33.78
N THR A 206 4.14 7.19 35.10
CA THR A 206 5.18 7.53 36.09
C THR A 206 6.53 6.83 35.94
N ALA A 207 7.58 7.62 36.15
CA ALA A 207 8.96 7.19 36.35
C ALA A 207 9.10 6.20 37.52
N GLY A 208 9.85 5.12 37.26
CA GLY A 208 10.26 4.12 38.24
C GLY A 208 11.67 3.64 37.92
N ASP A 209 12.62 4.34 38.53
CA ASP A 209 14.02 4.03 38.88
C ASP A 209 14.79 2.87 38.22
N ARG A 210 16.01 3.21 37.77
CA ARG A 210 17.11 2.27 37.46
C ARG A 210 18.02 2.12 38.69
N PRO A 211 18.70 0.98 38.81
CA PRO A 211 20.17 0.98 38.80
C PRO A 211 20.67 -0.13 37.85
N GLY A 212 21.70 0.02 37.00
CA GLY A 212 23.00 0.62 37.24
C GLY A 212 24.04 -0.50 37.30
N ALA A 213 24.64 -0.89 36.16
CA ALA A 213 25.89 -1.68 36.12
C ALA A 213 26.66 -1.45 34.81
N ALA A 214 27.98 -1.32 34.97
CA ALA A 214 29.01 -0.68 34.15
C ALA A 214 29.41 -1.39 32.83
N PRO A 215 30.27 -0.74 31.99
CA PRO A 215 30.50 -1.08 30.60
C PRO A 215 31.76 -1.95 30.40
N THR A 216 31.71 -2.81 29.38
CA THR A 216 32.86 -3.42 28.70
C THR A 216 32.39 -3.62 27.24
N GLY A 217 33.06 -3.31 26.15
CA GLY A 217 34.40 -2.84 25.83
C GLY A 217 34.60 -3.21 24.35
N GLY A 218 35.11 -2.29 23.52
CA GLY A 218 35.64 -2.61 22.19
C GLY A 218 34.90 -2.02 20.99
N GLY A 219 35.33 -0.84 20.55
CA GLY A 219 35.49 -0.56 19.11
C GLY A 219 36.98 -0.28 18.84
N PRO A 220 37.45 -0.07 17.59
CA PRO A 220 36.87 -0.41 16.29
C PRO A 220 37.73 -1.49 15.56
N SER A 221 37.13 -2.33 14.72
CA SER A 221 37.91 -3.12 13.75
C SER A 221 38.02 -2.34 12.43
N THR A 222 39.22 -1.81 12.17
CA THR A 222 39.61 -1.27 10.87
C THR A 222 39.83 -2.42 9.89
N GLY A 223 38.89 -2.64 8.97
CA GLY A 223 39.02 -3.58 7.87
C GLY A 223 39.97 -3.08 6.79
N GLY A 224 41.28 -3.25 7.00
CA GLY A 224 42.34 -2.98 6.01
C GLY A 224 42.53 -4.12 5.02
N GLY A 225 41.49 -4.49 4.27
CA GLY A 225 41.58 -5.41 3.14
C GLY A 225 41.79 -4.64 1.83
N PRO A 226 42.70 -5.06 0.93
CA PRO A 226 42.81 -4.45 -0.39
C PRO A 226 41.53 -4.70 -1.20
N PRO A 227 41.09 -3.75 -2.05
CA PRO A 227 39.92 -3.95 -2.89
C PRO A 227 40.15 -5.15 -3.84
N PRO A 228 39.11 -5.94 -4.14
CA PRO A 228 39.24 -7.01 -5.13
C PRO A 228 39.62 -6.39 -6.48
N ARG A 229 40.65 -6.97 -7.09
CA ARG A 229 41.12 -6.59 -8.42
C ARG A 229 39.98 -6.70 -9.43
N THR A 230 39.74 -5.61 -10.16
CA THR A 230 38.98 -5.61 -11.40
C THR A 230 39.68 -6.58 -12.37
N ALA A 231 39.14 -7.79 -12.52
CA ALA A 231 39.50 -8.63 -13.64
C ALA A 231 38.82 -8.06 -14.89
N GLU A 232 39.58 -7.96 -15.97
CA GLU A 232 39.16 -7.50 -17.29
C GLU A 232 37.81 -8.10 -17.71
N ALA A 233 37.01 -7.28 -18.38
CA ALA A 233 35.76 -7.69 -19.01
C ALA A 233 35.99 -8.87 -19.98
N PRO A 234 35.24 -9.98 -19.86
CA PRO A 234 35.22 -11.00 -20.89
C PRO A 234 34.47 -10.47 -22.13
N PRO A 235 34.84 -10.90 -23.35
CA PRO A 235 34.16 -10.49 -24.57
C PRO A 235 32.69 -10.93 -24.54
N THR A 236 31.83 -10.06 -25.09
CA THR A 236 30.38 -10.21 -25.29
C THR A 236 29.91 -11.66 -25.38
N ALA A 237 29.51 -12.22 -24.23
CA ALA A 237 28.91 -13.54 -24.17
C ALA A 237 27.45 -13.43 -24.65
N VAL A 238 27.17 -13.97 -25.83
CA VAL A 238 25.81 -14.12 -26.37
C VAL A 238 24.97 -14.91 -25.36
N ARG A 239 24.03 -14.24 -24.69
CA ARG A 239 23.05 -14.91 -23.83
C ARG A 239 22.10 -15.70 -24.71
N ARG A 240 22.11 -17.02 -24.55
CA ARG A 240 21.26 -17.94 -25.31
C ARG A 240 19.96 -18.13 -24.54
N TYR A 241 18.87 -17.58 -25.06
CA TYR A 241 17.52 -17.77 -24.53
C TYR A 241 16.83 -18.92 -25.27
N ARG A 242 16.18 -19.82 -24.54
CA ARG A 242 15.36 -20.90 -25.10
C ARG A 242 13.90 -20.52 -24.89
N ALA A 243 13.26 -19.96 -25.92
CA ALA A 243 11.83 -19.68 -25.92
C ALA A 243 11.07 -20.90 -26.49
N GLY A 244 10.07 -21.41 -25.77
CA GLY A 244 9.20 -22.50 -26.23
C GLY A 244 8.06 -22.05 -27.15
N GLY A 245 8.22 -20.91 -27.83
CA GLY A 245 7.25 -20.26 -28.70
C GLY A 245 7.92 -19.17 -29.55
N ASP A 246 7.15 -18.42 -30.34
CA ASP A 246 7.72 -17.49 -31.32
C ASP A 246 8.36 -16.29 -30.63
N LEU A 247 9.67 -16.12 -30.80
CA LEU A 247 10.41 -14.94 -30.36
C LEU A 247 10.63 -14.06 -31.59
N GLN A 248 9.96 -12.91 -31.64
CA GLN A 248 10.26 -11.88 -32.65
C GLN A 248 11.19 -10.85 -32.03
N VAL A 249 12.36 -10.69 -32.64
CA VAL A 249 13.35 -9.67 -32.27
C VAL A 249 13.20 -8.51 -33.26
N PHE A 250 12.88 -7.32 -32.75
CA PHE A 250 12.82 -6.10 -33.54
C PHE A 250 13.98 -5.19 -33.14
N GLU A 251 14.84 -4.84 -34.09
CA GLU A 251 15.93 -3.89 -33.88
C GLU A 251 15.80 -2.72 -34.87
N GLY A 252 15.93 -1.48 -34.37
CA GLY A 252 16.04 -0.29 -35.20
C GLY A 252 14.75 0.22 -35.87
N ASN A 253 13.56 -0.21 -35.43
CA ASN A 253 12.31 0.16 -36.10
C ASN A 253 11.59 1.33 -35.42
N THR A 254 11.04 2.23 -36.24
CA THR A 254 10.10 3.28 -35.81
C THR A 254 8.72 2.97 -36.36
N ILE A 255 7.72 2.81 -35.48
CA ILE A 255 6.34 2.47 -35.84
C ILE A 255 5.47 3.71 -35.60
N ASN A 256 4.84 4.21 -36.66
CA ASN A 256 3.91 5.33 -36.59
C ASN A 256 2.48 4.82 -36.87
N GLY A 257 1.62 4.80 -35.85
CA GLY A 257 0.23 4.31 -35.92
C GLY A 257 -0.18 3.46 -34.71
N GLY A 258 -1.48 3.19 -34.56
CA GLY A 258 -2.01 2.34 -33.48
C GLY A 258 -1.75 0.86 -33.74
N PHE A 259 -1.06 0.19 -32.80
CA PHE A 259 -0.75 -1.23 -32.88
C PHE A 259 -1.75 -2.05 -32.05
N THR A 260 -2.66 -2.77 -32.71
CA THR A 260 -3.60 -3.70 -32.07
C THR A 260 -3.09 -5.14 -32.10
N GLY A 261 -1.95 -5.40 -31.45
CA GLY A 261 -1.46 -6.73 -31.06
C GLY A 261 -1.15 -7.73 -32.19
N ILE A 262 -0.31 -8.72 -31.88
CA ILE A 262 -0.11 -9.91 -32.71
C ILE A 262 -0.93 -11.04 -32.10
N ARG A 263 -1.91 -11.56 -32.83
CA ARG A 263 -2.71 -12.72 -32.42
C ARG A 263 -2.09 -13.98 -33.02
N LYS A 264 -1.76 -14.95 -32.19
CA LYS A 264 -1.36 -16.29 -32.65
C LYS A 264 -2.63 -17.10 -32.85
N ASP A 265 -3.02 -17.33 -34.10
CA ASP A 265 -4.06 -18.30 -34.40
C ASP A 265 -3.55 -19.70 -34.05
N ARG A 266 -4.37 -20.48 -33.35
CA ARG A 266 -4.07 -21.89 -33.07
C ARG A 266 -4.39 -22.68 -34.33
N ASP A 267 -3.43 -23.46 -34.81
CA ASP A 267 -3.63 -24.42 -35.88
C ASP A 267 -4.86 -25.30 -35.58
N GLY A 268 -5.76 -25.34 -36.56
CA GLY A 268 -6.93 -26.21 -36.57
C GLY A 268 -6.48 -27.67 -36.52
N GLY A 269 -6.71 -28.30 -35.38
CA GLY A 269 -6.62 -29.75 -35.26
C GLY A 269 -7.85 -30.38 -35.90
N GLU A 270 -7.69 -30.85 -37.14
CA GLU A 270 -8.47 -31.97 -37.68
C GLU A 270 -8.56 -33.08 -36.64
N ARG A 271 -9.77 -33.56 -36.38
CA ARG A 271 -10.00 -34.96 -36.03
C ARG A 271 -11.23 -35.46 -36.75
N ALA A 272 -10.95 -36.36 -37.70
CA ALA A 272 -11.81 -37.45 -38.10
C ALA A 272 -12.18 -38.32 -36.88
#